data_AF-A0A3D5QDZ3-F1
#
_entry.id   AF-A0A3D5QDZ3-F1
#
_cell.length_a   1.000
_cell.length_b   1.000
_cell.length_c   1.000
_cell.angle_alpha   90.00
_cell.angle_beta   90.00
_cell.angle_gamma   90.00
#
_symmetry.space_group_name_H-M   'P 1'
#
loop_
_entity.id
_entity.type
_entity.pdbx_description
1 polymer ?
#
loop_
_entity_poly.entity_id
_entity_poly.type
_entity_poly.pdbx_seq_one_letter_code
_entity_poly.pdbx_strand_id
1 'polypeptide(L)' 'MAKIRIEGKEYDTENLPQEAVNYANSIAFVDSELQRLDNQVKVYSASRRYYVQELKNIVEKTEEKESAE' A
#
# COMPACT_ATOMS: atom_id res chain seq x y z
N MET A 1 4.90 -26.58 -16.59
CA MET A 1 4.85 -26.39 -15.13
C MET A 1 4.48 -24.96 -14.82
N ALA A 2 3.18 -24.67 -14.82
CA ALA A 2 2.70 -23.45 -14.19
C ALA A 2 2.96 -23.55 -12.67
N LYS A 3 3.58 -22.52 -12.10
CA LYS A 3 3.90 -22.45 -10.68
C LYS A 3 3.28 -21.20 -10.10
N ILE A 4 2.66 -21.32 -8.93
CA ILE A 4 2.15 -20.18 -8.16
C ILE A 4 2.99 -20.06 -6.90
N ARG A 5 3.47 -18.86 -6.58
CA ARG A 5 4.19 -18.58 -5.35
C ARG A 5 3.25 -17.87 -4.38
N ILE A 6 3.01 -18.50 -3.23
CA ILE A 6 2.15 -17.97 -2.17
C ILE A 6 2.94 -18.03 -0.87
N GLU A 7 3.00 -16.92 -0.13
CA GLU A 7 3.71 -16.82 1.16
C GLU A 7 5.16 -17.33 1.09
N GLY A 8 5.83 -17.11 -0.04
CA GLY A 8 7.22 -17.53 -0.23
C GLY A 8 7.41 -19.00 -0.60
N LYS A 9 6.35 -19.81 -0.63
CA LYS A 9 6.36 -21.21 -1.07
C LYS A 9 5.92 -21.35 -2.53
N GLU A 10 6.65 -22.15 -3.29
CA GLU A 10 6.26 -22.51 -4.66
C GLU A 10 5.31 -23.71 -4.66
N TYR A 11 4.23 -23.58 -5.40
CA TYR A 11 3.25 -24.63 -5.65
C TYR A 11 3.24 -24.97 -7.13
N ASP A 12 3.43 -26.25 -7.45
CA ASP A 12 3.30 -26.76 -8.81
C ASP A 12 1.83 -27.05 -9.10
N THR A 13 1.21 -26.24 -9.95
CA THR A 13 -0.23 -26.33 -10.19
C THR A 13 -0.63 -27.55 -11.02
N GLU A 14 0.32 -28.20 -11.69
CA GLU A 14 0.06 -29.42 -12.47
C GLU A 14 -0.12 -30.66 -11.57
N ASN A 15 0.41 -30.61 -10.35
CA ASN A 15 0.36 -31.71 -9.37
C ASN A 15 -0.65 -31.47 -8.23
N LEU A 16 -1.43 -30.39 -8.30
CA LEU A 16 -2.39 -30.02 -7.27
C LEU A 16 -3.83 -30.39 -7.66
N PRO A 17 -4.69 -30.74 -6.70
CA PRO A 17 -6.13 -30.81 -6.93
C PRO A 17 -6.68 -29.48 -7.47
N GLN A 18 -7.67 -29.55 -8.36
CA GLN A 18 -8.28 -28.36 -8.97
C GLN A 18 -8.76 -27.33 -7.93
N GLU A 19 -9.32 -27.80 -6.81
CA GLU A 19 -9.75 -26.95 -5.69
C GLU A 19 -8.57 -26.15 -5.11
N ALA A 20 -7.41 -26.79 -4.92
CA ALA A 20 -6.21 -26.13 -4.42
C ALA A 20 -5.68 -25.08 -5.40
N VAL A 21 -5.72 -25.35 -6.71
CA VAL A 21 -5.36 -24.37 -7.75
C VAL A 21 -6.31 -23.17 -7.74
N ASN A 22 -7.61 -23.40 -7.56
CA ASN A 22 -8.60 -22.33 -7.48
C ASN A 22 -8.33 -21.41 -6.28
N TYR A 23 -8.08 -21.98 -5.10
CA TYR A 23 -7.70 -21.20 -3.93
C TYR A 23 -6.39 -20.45 -4.12
N ALA A 24 -5.39 -21.08 -4.74
CA ALA A 24 -4.10 -20.44 -5.03
C ALA A 24 -4.28 -19.20 -5.91
N ASN A 25 -5.11 -19.28 -6.95
CA ASN A 25 -5.44 -18.14 -7.80
C ASN A 25 -6.20 -17.04 -7.04
N SER A 26 -7.17 -17.42 -6.19
CA SER A 26 -7.89 -16.45 -5.36
C SER A 26 -6.97 -15.72 -4.38
N ILE A 27 -6.04 -16.43 -3.74
CA ILE A 27 -5.05 -15.83 -2.83
C ILE A 27 -4.17 -14.84 -3.61
N ALA A 28 -3.61 -15.24 -4.75
CA ALA A 28 -2.77 -14.37 -5.57
C ALA A 28 -3.50 -13.08 -5.99
N PHE A 29 -4.79 -13.18 -6.32
CA PHE A 29 -5.63 -12.02 -6.61
C PHE A 29 -5.79 -11.11 -5.38
N VAL A 30 -6.18 -11.68 -4.23
CA VAL A 30 -6.36 -10.91 -2.99
C VAL A 30 -5.06 -10.21 -2.57
N ASP A 31 -3.92 -10.90 -2.64
CA ASP A 31 -2.60 -10.35 -2.32
C ASP A 31 -2.28 -9.15 -3.22
N SER A 32 -2.58 -9.24 -4.53
CA SER A 32 -2.37 -8.14 -5.46
C SER A 32 -3.22 -6.92 -5.13
N GLU A 33 -4.48 -7.13 -4.71
CA GLU A 33 -5.38 -6.04 -4.32
C GLU A 33 -4.99 -5.42 -2.99
N LEU A 34 -4.53 -6.22 -2.02
CA LEU A 34 -3.98 -5.72 -0.77
C LEU A 34 -2.73 -4.87 -1.02
N GLN A 35 -1.82 -5.31 -1.90
CA GLN A 35 -0.65 -4.53 -2.28
C GLN A 35 -1.04 -3.22 -2.97
N ARG A 36 -2.07 -3.24 -3.84
CA ARG A 36 -2.60 -2.02 -4.47
C ARG A 36 -3.13 -1.03 -3.44
N LEU A 37 -3.91 -1.50 -2.47
CA LEU A 37 -4.45 -0.66 -1.39
C LEU A 37 -3.35 -0.10 -0.50
N ASP A 38 -2.36 -0.90 -0.12
CA ASP A 38 -1.21 -0.45 0.67
C ASP A 38 -0.44 0.67 -0.04
N ASN A 39 -0.25 0.55 -1.35
CA ASN A 39 0.35 1.62 -2.16
C ASN A 39 -0.47 2.91 -2.13
N GLN A 40 -1.81 2.82 -2.20
CA GLN A 40 -2.69 3.99 -2.07
C GLN A 40 -2.56 4.63 -0.68
N VAL A 41 -2.53 3.81 0.38
CA VAL A 41 -2.32 4.30 1.76
C VAL A 41 -0.99 5.04 1.88
N LYS A 42 0.09 4.52 1.28
CA LYS A 42 1.41 5.19 1.27
C LYS A 42 1.34 6.56 0.60
N VAL A 43 0.67 6.66 -0.55
CA VAL A 43 0.48 7.94 -1.27
C VAL A 43 -0.27 8.93 -0.39
N TYR A 44 -1.44 8.56 0.12
CA TYR A 44 -2.24 9.47 0.95
C TYR A 44 -1.53 9.86 2.26
N SER A 45 -0.77 8.94 2.85
CA SER A 45 0.03 9.23 4.05
C SER A 45 1.12 10.25 3.76
N ALA A 46 1.78 10.16 2.60
CA ALA A 46 2.77 11.14 2.17
C ALA A 46 2.13 12.52 1.92
N SER A 47 1.02 12.57 1.19
CA SER A 47 0.26 13.81 0.95
C SER A 47 -0.19 14.46 2.25
N ARG A 48 -0.72 13.68 3.20
CA ARG A 48 -1.13 14.19 4.52
C ARG A 48 0.05 14.82 5.27
N ARG A 49 1.22 14.15 5.30
CA ARG A 49 2.42 14.71 5.94
C ARG A 49 2.84 16.02 5.31
N TYR A 50 2.82 16.09 3.97
CA TYR A 50 3.11 17.32 3.25
C TYR A 50 2.16 18.46 3.62
N TYR A 51 0.84 18.24 3.57
CA TYR A 51 -0.14 19.27 3.91
C TYR A 51 -0.05 19.73 5.36
N VAL A 52 0.24 18.82 6.30
CA VAL A 52 0.49 19.19 7.71
C VAL A 52 1.73 20.08 7.83
N GLN A 53 2.80 19.79 7.10
CA GLN A 53 4.01 20.60 7.13
C GLN A 53 3.75 21.99 6.53
N GLU A 54 3.08 22.07 5.39
CA GLU A 54 2.74 23.37 4.79
C GLU A 54 1.85 24.22 5.68
N LEU A 55 0.86 23.59 6.34
CA LEU A 55 0.02 24.29 7.32
C LEU A 55 0.87 24.89 8.45
N LYS A 56 1.79 24.11 9.03
CA LYS A 56 2.69 24.60 10.09
C LYS A 56 3.54 25.78 9.61
N ASN A 57 4.13 25.65 8.43
CA ASN A 57 4.94 26.71 7.83
C ASN A 57 4.14 28.01 7.65
N ILE A 58 2.86 27.91 7.26
CA ILE A 58 1.98 29.07 7.09
C ILE A 58 1.66 29.72 8.44
N VAL A 59 1.34 28.91 9.45
CA VAL A 59 1.01 29.39 10.81
C VAL A 59 2.22 30.09 11.43
N GLU A 60 3.39 29.45 11.43
CA GLU A 60 4.63 30.02 11.98
C GLU A 60 4.99 31.35 11.32
N LYS A 61 4.91 31.44 9.98
CA LYS A 61 5.15 32.69 9.24
C LYS A 61 4.14 33.79 9.55
N THR A 62 2.93 33.44 9.98
CA THR A 62 1.90 34.42 10.34
C THR A 62 2.18 34.96 11.75
N GLU A 63 2.49 34.07 12.70
CA GLU A 63 2.84 34.42 14.08
C GLU A 63 4.10 35.30 14.15
N GLU A 64 5.11 35.02 13.33
CA GLU A 64 6.33 35.84 13.23
C GLU A 64 6.05 37.27 12.72
N LYS A 65 5.06 37.44 11.84
CA LYS A 65 4.68 38.76 11.31
C LYS A 65 3.91 39.59 12.32
N GLU A 66 3.00 38.99 13.07
CA GLU A 66 2.23 39.68 14.12
C GLU A 66 3.10 40.08 15.33
N SER A 67 4.22 39.39 15.56
CA SER A 67 5.17 39.71 16.64
C SER A 67 6.18 40.81 16.27
N ALA A 68 6.21 41.23 15.01
CA ALA A 68 7.15 42.23 14.48
C ALA A 68 6.49 43.61 14.25
N GLU A 69 5.18 43.74 14.45
CA GLU A 69 4.41 44.99 14.47
C GLU A 69 4.13 45.45 15.92
#